data_AF-A0A969EP37-F1
#
_entry.id   AF-A0A969EP37-F1
#
_cell.length_a   1.000
_cell.length_b   1.000
_cell.length_c   1.000
_cell.angle_alpha   90.00
_cell.angle_beta   90.00
_cell.angle_gamma   90.00
#
_symmetry.space_group_name_H-M   'P 1'
#
loop_
_entity.id
_entity.type
_entity.pdbx_description
1 polymer ?
#
loop_
_entity_poly.entity_id
_entity_poly.type
_entity_poly.pdbx_seq_one_letter_code
_entity_poly.pdbx_strand_id
1 'polypeptide(L)'
;MAGQVDGKGTYPDNWVLFSAMAQTVRLKLGYPVSMDELDFRLAQTRAFYQGDGWYVDGEENEYELYNAWMFGWHYLLWAWIDGERKPDDCQAVLNRARSFISGFQYFFGGNGSYPAWGRSIVYRFAAVAVFATGYLHQITPNDPGLLRRISSGCIRYFYDHGLFDPEDHHLWQGYHGDFPAANESYISPGSVYWACHGLFGLYFGKQDTFWTATESPLPVERDDFDIALPAPGFVLSGQRATGQVILLNSRSGIPYDSPRYNYRAKYSKLSYSTHFPFNVLSAAGNPSPDAMIALVGQDGAVSHRQTTRESGAAPRMMWCDFNESVKGEPQKVRVAVFLWGDVQIRFAYIYPTLPVRVMEGPGVLGCDKASGITRRSDVEQGWEYAEVEERAVGVRRLWGYDTQQACAPFLGFSNLNLAYRYGELPLISESEYNASPADLHLPVSYALVRLILVGSSWIFLCIRTLDVILAICQMENDFCKLGF
;
A
#
# COMPACT_ATOMS: atom_id res chain seq x y z
N MET A 1 -24.19 -5.76 -13.29
CA MET A 1 -24.50 -6.92 -12.42
C MET A 1 -25.62 -7.83 -12.95
N ALA A 2 -26.60 -7.37 -13.74
CA ALA A 2 -27.68 -8.25 -14.23
C ALA A 2 -27.28 -9.37 -15.22
N GLY A 3 -26.02 -9.39 -15.70
CA GLY A 3 -25.55 -10.32 -16.74
C GLY A 3 -24.82 -11.58 -16.25
N GLN A 4 -24.74 -11.84 -14.94
CA GLN A 4 -23.93 -12.91 -14.35
C GLN A 4 -24.69 -13.80 -13.35
N VAL A 5 -26.02 -13.73 -13.35
CA VAL A 5 -26.86 -14.56 -12.49
C VAL A 5 -27.59 -15.57 -13.35
N ASP A 6 -27.65 -16.83 -12.87
CA ASP A 6 -28.27 -18.02 -13.49
C ASP A 6 -27.67 -18.44 -14.85
N GLY A 7 -26.90 -19.54 -14.85
CA GLY A 7 -26.39 -20.17 -16.08
C GLY A 7 -25.34 -19.35 -16.85
N LYS A 8 -24.82 -18.27 -16.24
CA LYS A 8 -23.74 -17.44 -16.78
C LYS A 8 -22.44 -17.75 -16.04
N GLY A 9 -21.35 -17.91 -16.79
CA GLY A 9 -20.02 -18.07 -16.22
C GLY A 9 -19.63 -16.86 -15.37
N THR A 10 -18.84 -17.10 -14.33
CA THR A 10 -18.24 -16.07 -13.47
C THR A 10 -16.74 -16.33 -13.41
N TYR A 11 -15.92 -15.29 -13.41
CA TYR A 11 -14.48 -15.41 -13.23
C TYR A 11 -14.17 -15.98 -11.83
N PRO A 12 -13.14 -16.84 -11.67
CA PRO A 12 -12.82 -17.49 -10.41
C PRO A 12 -12.05 -16.55 -9.45
N ASP A 13 -12.53 -15.33 -9.28
CA ASP A 13 -11.99 -14.24 -8.46
C ASP A 13 -13.14 -13.58 -7.68
N ASN A 14 -13.01 -12.32 -7.27
CA ASN A 14 -13.98 -11.56 -6.48
C ASN A 14 -15.40 -11.56 -7.06
N TRP A 15 -15.53 -11.77 -8.37
CA TRP A 15 -16.81 -11.84 -9.03
C TRP A 15 -17.66 -12.99 -8.50
N VAL A 16 -17.07 -14.07 -7.97
CA VAL A 16 -17.83 -15.16 -7.33
C VAL A 16 -18.62 -14.66 -6.11
N LEU A 17 -18.07 -13.72 -5.33
CA LEU A 17 -18.75 -13.16 -4.17
C LEU A 17 -19.85 -12.20 -4.60
N PHE A 18 -19.67 -11.43 -5.67
CA PHE A 18 -20.75 -10.60 -6.22
C PHE A 18 -21.93 -11.44 -6.70
N SER A 19 -21.65 -12.53 -7.41
CA SER A 19 -22.68 -13.49 -7.84
C SER A 19 -23.37 -14.14 -6.65
N ALA A 20 -22.62 -14.56 -5.61
CA ALA A 20 -23.19 -15.11 -4.38
C ALA A 20 -24.09 -14.10 -3.66
N MET A 21 -23.67 -12.83 -3.56
CA MET A 21 -24.46 -11.76 -2.96
C MET A 21 -25.76 -11.50 -3.71
N ALA A 22 -25.71 -11.42 -5.04
CA ALA A 22 -26.90 -11.24 -5.85
C ALA A 22 -27.90 -12.40 -5.66
N GLN A 23 -27.42 -13.64 -5.64
CA GLN A 23 -28.24 -14.82 -5.37
C GLN A 23 -28.80 -14.83 -3.93
N THR A 24 -28.00 -14.41 -2.96
CA THR A 24 -28.41 -14.31 -1.55
C THR A 24 -29.56 -13.32 -1.37
N VAL A 25 -29.48 -12.15 -1.99
CA VAL A 25 -30.55 -11.14 -1.95
C VAL A 25 -31.80 -11.68 -2.65
N ARG A 26 -31.66 -12.31 -3.82
CA ARG A 26 -32.79 -12.94 -4.53
C ARG A 26 -33.49 -14.00 -3.68
N LEU A 27 -32.73 -14.87 -3.02
CA LEU A 27 -33.25 -15.90 -2.12
C LEU A 27 -34.10 -15.27 -1.02
N LYS A 28 -33.61 -14.20 -0.38
CA LYS A 28 -34.31 -13.51 0.71
C LYS A 28 -35.55 -12.73 0.27
N LEU A 29 -35.57 -12.29 -0.99
CA LEU A 29 -36.74 -11.70 -1.62
C LEU A 29 -37.74 -12.75 -2.16
N GLY A 30 -37.48 -14.05 -1.98
CA GLY A 30 -38.37 -15.13 -2.39
C GLY A 30 -38.31 -15.50 -3.87
N TYR A 31 -37.29 -15.03 -4.61
CA TYR A 31 -37.08 -15.45 -6.00
C TYR A 31 -36.45 -16.86 -6.06
N PRO A 32 -36.69 -17.62 -7.14
CA PRO A 32 -35.98 -18.88 -7.38
C PRO A 32 -34.47 -18.66 -7.45
N VAL A 33 -33.71 -19.50 -6.74
CA VAL A 33 -32.25 -19.49 -6.68
C VAL A 33 -31.76 -20.94 -6.67
N SER A 34 -30.68 -21.22 -7.41
CA SER A 34 -29.97 -22.50 -7.32
C SER A 34 -29.14 -22.54 -6.03
N MET A 35 -29.59 -23.30 -5.04
CA MET A 35 -28.89 -23.41 -3.76
C MET A 35 -27.49 -24.02 -3.92
N ASP A 36 -27.35 -25.00 -4.82
CA ASP A 36 -26.06 -25.63 -5.12
C ASP A 36 -25.07 -24.61 -5.73
N GLU A 37 -25.55 -23.74 -6.62
CA GLU A 37 -24.70 -22.70 -7.20
C GLU A 37 -24.27 -21.67 -6.15
N LEU A 38 -25.22 -21.15 -5.36
CA LEU A 38 -24.91 -20.22 -4.27
C LEU A 38 -23.88 -20.81 -3.30
N ASP A 39 -24.09 -22.06 -2.89
CA ASP A 39 -23.23 -22.75 -1.93
C ASP A 39 -21.85 -23.03 -2.52
N PHE A 40 -21.78 -23.38 -3.80
CA PHE A 40 -20.53 -23.49 -4.55
C PHE A 40 -19.77 -22.15 -4.59
N ARG A 41 -20.42 -21.02 -4.92
CA ARG A 41 -19.75 -19.70 -4.94
C ARG A 41 -19.22 -19.28 -3.58
N LEU A 42 -19.95 -19.57 -2.51
CA LEU A 42 -19.49 -19.31 -1.14
C LEU A 42 -18.30 -20.19 -0.77
N ALA A 43 -18.28 -21.46 -1.21
CA ALA A 43 -17.14 -22.34 -1.06
C ALA A 43 -15.90 -21.84 -1.83
N GLN A 44 -16.08 -21.33 -3.05
CA GLN A 44 -15.00 -20.68 -3.82
C GLN A 44 -14.44 -19.45 -3.07
N THR A 45 -15.32 -18.58 -2.58
CA THR A 45 -14.91 -17.40 -1.79
C THR A 45 -14.11 -17.80 -0.53
N ARG A 46 -14.46 -18.93 0.10
CA ARG A 46 -13.72 -19.44 1.27
C ARG A 46 -12.27 -19.82 0.92
N ALA A 47 -12.04 -20.38 -0.27
CA ALA A 47 -10.71 -20.84 -0.70
C ALA A 47 -9.72 -19.68 -0.88
N PHE A 48 -10.21 -18.45 -1.00
CA PHE A 48 -9.41 -17.23 -1.10
C PHE A 48 -8.77 -16.80 0.22
N TYR A 49 -9.18 -17.36 1.36
CA TYR A 49 -8.66 -17.00 2.67
C TYR A 49 -7.21 -17.47 2.88
N GLN A 50 -6.32 -16.58 3.33
CA GLN A 50 -4.89 -16.86 3.47
C GLN A 50 -4.34 -16.68 4.90
N GLY A 51 -5.20 -16.45 5.90
CA GLY A 51 -4.79 -16.25 7.29
C GLY A 51 -4.89 -14.80 7.76
N ASP A 52 -4.84 -14.60 9.07
CA ASP A 52 -4.91 -13.30 9.76
C ASP A 52 -6.07 -12.38 9.33
N GLY A 53 -7.16 -12.93 8.80
CA GLY A 53 -8.30 -12.16 8.28
C GLY A 53 -8.18 -11.71 6.82
N TRP A 54 -7.07 -12.02 6.16
CA TRP A 54 -6.80 -11.63 4.77
C TRP A 54 -7.19 -12.69 3.76
N TYR A 55 -7.55 -12.21 2.57
CA TYR A 55 -7.89 -13.01 1.41
C TYR A 55 -7.11 -12.52 0.18
N VAL A 56 -6.83 -13.43 -0.75
CA VAL A 56 -6.30 -13.13 -2.08
C VAL A 56 -7.38 -13.27 -3.14
N ASP A 57 -7.27 -12.56 -4.24
CA ASP A 57 -8.33 -12.51 -5.23
C ASP A 57 -8.20 -13.56 -6.34
N GLY A 58 -8.70 -14.78 -6.10
CA GLY A 58 -8.59 -15.87 -7.07
C GLY A 58 -7.22 -16.55 -7.02
N GLU A 59 -6.59 -16.73 -8.18
CA GLU A 59 -5.24 -17.33 -8.31
C GLU A 59 -4.11 -16.34 -8.03
N GLU A 60 -4.47 -15.09 -7.77
CA GLU A 60 -3.55 -13.99 -7.42
C GLU A 60 -2.90 -14.24 -6.05
N ASN A 61 -1.71 -13.68 -5.82
CA ASN A 61 -0.95 -13.84 -4.57
C ASN A 61 -0.74 -12.51 -3.82
N GLU A 62 -1.39 -11.46 -4.27
CA GLU A 62 -1.27 -10.12 -3.73
C GLU A 62 -2.31 -9.83 -2.64
N TYR A 63 -1.83 -9.28 -1.53
CA TYR A 63 -2.65 -8.68 -0.48
C TYR A 63 -2.85 -7.21 -0.77
N GLU A 64 -4.10 -6.77 -0.72
CA GLU A 64 -4.49 -5.42 -1.14
C GLU A 64 -5.59 -4.84 -0.26
N LEU A 65 -5.65 -3.50 -0.25
CA LEU A 65 -6.65 -2.72 0.46
C LEU A 65 -8.10 -3.08 0.06
N TYR A 66 -8.29 -3.62 -1.16
CA TYR A 66 -9.55 -4.15 -1.67
C TYR A 66 -10.24 -5.15 -0.71
N ASN A 67 -9.47 -5.83 0.15
CA ASN A 67 -9.99 -6.69 1.20
C ASN A 67 -11.02 -5.98 2.10
N ALA A 68 -10.81 -4.69 2.40
CA ALA A 68 -11.66 -3.95 3.34
C ALA A 68 -13.12 -3.85 2.87
N TRP A 69 -13.37 -3.53 1.60
CA TRP A 69 -14.76 -3.41 1.09
C TRP A 69 -15.20 -4.61 0.24
N MET A 70 -14.29 -5.38 -0.35
CA MET A 70 -14.73 -6.55 -1.08
C MET A 70 -15.10 -7.67 -0.10
N PHE A 71 -14.15 -8.20 0.67
CA PHE A 71 -14.45 -9.25 1.66
C PHE A 71 -15.05 -8.67 2.95
N GLY A 72 -14.46 -7.61 3.49
CA GLY A 72 -14.85 -6.98 4.77
C GLY A 72 -16.20 -6.27 4.74
N TRP A 73 -16.78 -6.03 3.57
CA TRP A 73 -18.16 -5.53 3.46
C TRP A 73 -19.09 -6.55 2.83
N HIS A 74 -18.81 -7.07 1.62
CA HIS A 74 -19.75 -8.00 0.95
C HIS A 74 -19.93 -9.30 1.72
N TYR A 75 -18.84 -9.90 2.23
CA TYR A 75 -18.95 -11.19 2.90
C TYR A 75 -19.62 -11.06 4.29
N LEU A 76 -19.38 -9.93 4.98
CA LEU A 76 -20.12 -9.59 6.20
C LEU A 76 -21.61 -9.34 5.93
N LEU A 77 -21.97 -8.74 4.78
CA LEU A 77 -23.38 -8.61 4.41
C LEU A 77 -24.02 -9.96 4.09
N TRP A 78 -23.32 -10.88 3.43
CA TRP A 78 -23.79 -12.25 3.28
C TRP A 78 -24.08 -12.88 4.65
N ALA A 79 -23.13 -12.79 5.58
CA ALA A 79 -23.27 -13.33 6.94
C ALA A 79 -24.49 -12.73 7.67
N TRP A 80 -24.76 -11.44 7.47
CA TRP A 80 -25.94 -10.78 8.05
C TRP A 80 -27.26 -11.24 7.42
N ILE A 81 -27.27 -11.42 6.10
CA ILE A 81 -28.49 -11.67 5.34
C ILE A 81 -28.89 -13.15 5.38
N ASP A 82 -27.93 -14.07 5.19
CA ASP A 82 -28.17 -15.52 5.00
C ASP A 82 -27.24 -16.41 5.85
N GLY A 83 -26.47 -15.82 6.76
CA GLY A 83 -25.55 -16.58 7.62
C GLY A 83 -26.23 -17.62 8.51
N GLU A 84 -27.47 -17.40 8.94
CA GLU A 84 -28.24 -18.38 9.74
C GLU A 84 -28.42 -19.73 9.06
N ARG A 85 -28.44 -19.77 7.72
CA ARG A 85 -28.53 -21.01 6.95
C ARG A 85 -27.25 -21.84 7.02
N LYS A 86 -26.10 -21.19 7.26
CA LYS A 86 -24.78 -21.81 7.37
C LYS A 86 -24.03 -21.26 8.59
N PRO A 87 -24.42 -21.65 9.82
CA PRO A 87 -23.90 -21.05 11.04
C PRO A 87 -22.38 -21.19 11.18
N ASP A 88 -21.79 -22.34 10.81
CA ASP A 88 -20.34 -22.56 10.89
C ASP A 88 -19.56 -21.64 9.94
N ASP A 89 -20.07 -21.47 8.71
CA ASP A 89 -19.47 -20.59 7.71
C ASP A 89 -19.61 -19.13 8.10
N CYS A 90 -20.78 -18.74 8.61
CA CYS A 90 -21.04 -17.42 9.17
C CYS A 90 -20.03 -17.12 10.28
N GLN A 91 -19.89 -18.01 11.26
CA GLN A 91 -18.96 -17.84 12.36
C GLN A 91 -17.50 -17.73 11.88
N ALA A 92 -17.11 -18.52 10.87
CA ALA A 92 -15.78 -18.41 10.26
C ALA A 92 -15.55 -17.04 9.62
N VAL A 93 -16.53 -16.52 8.86
CA VAL A 93 -16.46 -15.18 8.25
C VAL A 93 -16.33 -14.09 9.31
N LEU A 94 -17.15 -14.14 10.37
CA LEU A 94 -17.10 -13.20 11.48
C LEU A 94 -15.74 -13.22 12.21
N ASN A 95 -15.18 -14.40 12.43
CA ASN A 95 -13.88 -14.55 13.09
C ASN A 95 -12.73 -13.99 12.23
N ARG A 96 -12.77 -14.24 10.92
CA ARG A 96 -11.77 -13.70 9.97
C ARG A 96 -11.85 -12.17 9.89
N ALA A 97 -13.06 -11.63 9.77
CA ALA A 97 -13.26 -10.19 9.76
C ALA A 97 -12.84 -9.52 11.06
N ARG A 98 -13.09 -10.14 12.22
CA ARG A 98 -12.57 -9.66 13.53
C ARG A 98 -11.04 -9.56 13.53
N SER A 99 -10.36 -10.57 13.00
CA SER A 99 -8.90 -10.58 12.86
C SER A 99 -8.42 -9.46 11.95
N PHE A 100 -9.05 -9.29 10.78
CA PHE A 100 -8.73 -8.22 9.84
C PHE A 100 -8.90 -6.83 10.46
N ILE A 101 -10.07 -6.55 11.07
CA ILE A 101 -10.38 -5.26 11.70
C ILE A 101 -9.38 -4.93 12.81
N SER A 102 -8.98 -5.93 13.60
CA SER A 102 -8.03 -5.75 14.70
C SER A 102 -6.68 -5.23 14.23
N GLY A 103 -6.19 -5.68 13.06
CA GLY A 103 -4.99 -5.12 12.44
C GLY A 103 -5.26 -3.85 11.62
N PHE A 104 -6.39 -3.80 10.92
CA PHE A 104 -6.69 -2.74 9.94
C PHE A 104 -6.87 -1.35 10.57
N GLN A 105 -7.29 -1.27 11.84
CA GLN A 105 -7.38 0.01 12.57
C GLN A 105 -6.05 0.77 12.65
N TYR A 106 -4.91 0.07 12.56
CA TYR A 106 -3.57 0.67 12.64
C TYR A 106 -3.07 1.25 11.31
N PHE A 107 -3.82 1.10 10.21
CA PHE A 107 -3.46 1.68 8.92
C PHE A 107 -3.78 3.18 8.83
N PHE A 108 -4.55 3.75 9.76
CA PHE A 108 -5.04 5.12 9.64
C PHE A 108 -4.09 6.12 10.30
N GLY A 109 -3.65 7.12 9.52
CA GLY A 109 -2.82 8.22 9.98
C GLY A 109 -3.63 9.32 10.67
N GLY A 110 -2.95 10.19 11.42
CA GLY A 110 -3.57 11.32 12.12
C GLY A 110 -4.31 12.28 11.17
N ASN A 111 -3.84 12.41 9.93
CA ASN A 111 -4.52 13.18 8.87
C ASN A 111 -5.83 12.54 8.36
N GLY A 112 -6.18 11.34 8.81
CA GLY A 112 -7.38 10.60 8.38
C GLY A 112 -7.17 9.71 7.16
N SER A 113 -6.00 9.73 6.52
CA SER A 113 -5.71 8.87 5.36
C SER A 113 -5.24 7.47 5.79
N TYR A 114 -5.00 6.62 4.79
CA TYR A 114 -4.37 5.31 4.93
C TYR A 114 -3.27 5.15 3.86
N PRO A 115 -2.22 4.31 4.07
CA PRO A 115 -1.22 4.04 3.06
C PRO A 115 -1.88 3.56 1.78
N ALA A 116 -1.53 4.17 0.67
CA ALA A 116 -2.17 3.88 -0.60
C ALA A 116 -1.51 2.66 -1.27
N TRP A 117 -2.13 1.45 -1.25
CA TRP A 117 -1.60 0.28 -1.98
C TRP A 117 -2.70 -0.59 -2.60
N GLY A 118 -2.34 -1.32 -3.66
CA GLY A 118 -3.23 -2.20 -4.40
C GLY A 118 -4.11 -1.48 -5.43
N ARG A 119 -4.91 -2.25 -6.17
CA ARG A 119 -5.82 -1.74 -7.20
C ARG A 119 -7.06 -1.08 -6.60
N SER A 120 -7.86 -0.45 -7.47
CA SER A 120 -9.15 0.14 -7.12
C SER A 120 -9.05 1.20 -6.02
N ILE A 121 -7.86 1.78 -5.87
CA ILE A 121 -7.57 2.73 -4.80
C ILE A 121 -8.40 4.01 -4.89
N VAL A 122 -8.89 4.31 -6.09
CA VAL A 122 -9.81 5.41 -6.40
C VAL A 122 -11.20 5.25 -5.77
N TYR A 123 -11.46 4.12 -5.10
CA TYR A 123 -12.64 3.93 -4.26
C TYR A 123 -12.47 4.55 -2.86
N ARG A 124 -11.28 5.05 -2.51
CA ARG A 124 -11.06 5.98 -1.39
C ARG A 124 -11.65 5.46 -0.07
N PHE A 125 -12.61 6.18 0.49
CA PHE A 125 -13.27 5.86 1.76
C PHE A 125 -14.13 4.59 1.74
N ALA A 126 -14.23 3.86 0.62
CA ALA A 126 -14.68 2.46 0.67
C ALA A 126 -13.89 1.63 1.70
N ALA A 127 -12.63 1.99 1.95
CA ALA A 127 -11.78 1.37 2.96
C ALA A 127 -12.43 1.30 4.36
N VAL A 128 -13.26 2.27 4.76
CA VAL A 128 -13.85 2.27 6.11
C VAL A 128 -15.15 1.46 6.22
N ALA A 129 -15.65 0.90 5.13
CA ALA A 129 -16.89 0.13 5.09
C ALA A 129 -16.89 -1.03 6.10
N VAL A 130 -15.73 -1.70 6.27
CA VAL A 130 -15.54 -2.83 7.18
C VAL A 130 -15.78 -2.50 8.65
N PHE A 131 -15.55 -1.25 9.08
CA PHE A 131 -15.75 -0.86 10.48
C PHE A 131 -17.24 -0.73 10.80
N ALA A 132 -18.02 -0.18 9.88
CA ALA A 132 -19.47 -0.08 10.04
C ALA A 132 -20.15 -1.46 9.97
N THR A 133 -19.78 -2.31 9.01
CA THR A 133 -20.30 -3.70 8.96
C THR A 133 -19.81 -4.54 10.13
N GLY A 134 -18.58 -4.34 10.58
CA GLY A 134 -18.06 -4.99 11.78
C GLY A 134 -18.79 -4.57 13.06
N TYR A 135 -19.15 -3.30 13.18
CA TYR A 135 -19.94 -2.78 14.31
C TYR A 135 -21.34 -3.38 14.33
N LEU A 136 -22.00 -3.48 13.16
CA LEU A 136 -23.30 -4.17 13.00
C LEU A 136 -23.25 -5.60 13.57
N HIS A 137 -22.16 -6.31 13.32
CA HIS A 137 -21.93 -7.68 13.78
C HIS A 137 -21.31 -7.80 15.18
N GLN A 138 -21.02 -6.67 15.85
CA GLN A 138 -20.35 -6.64 17.15
C GLN A 138 -18.99 -7.37 17.15
N ILE A 139 -18.23 -7.23 16.06
CA ILE A 139 -16.90 -7.84 15.89
C ILE A 139 -15.75 -6.82 15.86
N THR A 140 -16.04 -5.55 16.08
CA THR A 140 -15.05 -4.48 16.24
C THR A 140 -14.54 -4.40 17.69
N PRO A 141 -13.44 -3.66 17.96
CA PRO A 141 -13.16 -3.19 19.30
C PRO A 141 -14.39 -2.50 19.91
N ASN A 142 -14.61 -2.68 21.21
CA ASN A 142 -15.73 -2.06 21.95
C ASN A 142 -15.42 -0.58 22.26
N ASP A 143 -15.18 0.20 21.20
CA ASP A 143 -14.85 1.62 21.24
C ASP A 143 -15.52 2.32 20.04
N PRO A 144 -16.82 2.65 20.13
CA PRO A 144 -17.52 3.34 19.04
C PRO A 144 -16.91 4.71 18.69
N GLY A 145 -16.27 5.37 19.67
CA GLY A 145 -15.54 6.62 19.45
C GLY A 145 -14.37 6.46 18.49
N LEU A 146 -13.62 5.37 18.59
CA LEU A 146 -12.55 5.03 17.65
C LEU A 146 -13.10 4.75 16.25
N LEU A 147 -14.19 3.98 16.15
CA LEU A 147 -14.82 3.66 14.85
C LEU A 147 -15.32 4.92 14.16
N ARG A 148 -15.89 5.85 14.93
CA ARG A 148 -16.28 7.18 14.46
C ARG A 148 -15.08 7.98 13.97
N ARG A 149 -14.00 8.06 14.75
CA ARG A 149 -12.77 8.80 14.41
C ARG A 149 -12.13 8.29 13.11
N ILE A 150 -12.07 6.97 12.91
CA ILE A 150 -11.56 6.34 11.68
C ILE A 150 -12.48 6.67 10.50
N SER A 151 -13.77 6.38 10.64
CA SER A 151 -14.72 6.47 9.52
C SER A 151 -14.93 7.91 9.06
N SER A 152 -15.23 8.82 9.98
CA SER A 152 -15.46 10.23 9.67
C SER A 152 -14.18 10.93 9.23
N GLY A 153 -13.03 10.63 9.87
CA GLY A 153 -11.73 11.17 9.51
C GLY A 153 -11.32 10.81 8.08
N CYS A 154 -11.52 9.56 7.66
CA CYS A 154 -11.23 9.11 6.31
C CYS A 154 -12.13 9.77 5.27
N ILE A 155 -13.45 9.83 5.52
CA ILE A 155 -14.38 10.52 4.62
C ILE A 155 -14.01 12.01 4.50
N ARG A 156 -13.70 12.65 5.64
CA ARG A 156 -13.30 14.06 5.69
C ARG A 156 -12.00 14.30 4.93
N TYR A 157 -11.00 13.45 5.10
CA TYR A 157 -9.74 13.52 4.39
C TYR A 157 -9.98 13.61 2.87
N PHE A 158 -10.73 12.67 2.30
CA PHE A 158 -10.98 12.72 0.85
C PHE A 158 -11.84 13.92 0.43
N TYR A 159 -12.84 14.29 1.22
CA TYR A 159 -13.66 15.47 0.96
C TYR A 159 -12.80 16.74 0.85
N ASP A 160 -11.89 16.95 1.80
CA ASP A 160 -11.01 18.12 1.86
C ASP A 160 -9.94 18.10 0.75
N HIS A 161 -9.64 16.93 0.17
CA HIS A 161 -8.65 16.75 -0.92
C HIS A 161 -9.29 16.67 -2.32
N GLY A 162 -10.39 17.40 -2.53
CA GLY A 162 -10.99 17.56 -3.86
C GLY A 162 -11.70 16.30 -4.35
N LEU A 163 -12.61 15.76 -3.55
CA LEU A 163 -13.39 14.57 -3.89
C LEU A 163 -14.33 14.78 -5.09
N PHE A 164 -14.96 15.95 -5.16
CA PHE A 164 -16.03 16.27 -6.11
C PHE A 164 -15.53 17.21 -7.21
N ASP A 165 -16.11 17.04 -8.40
CA ASP A 165 -16.11 18.08 -9.42
C ASP A 165 -16.87 19.31 -8.89
N PRO A 166 -16.30 20.52 -8.98
CA PRO A 166 -16.91 21.73 -8.44
C PRO A 166 -18.12 22.25 -9.24
N GLU A 167 -18.27 21.85 -10.51
CA GLU A 167 -19.34 22.29 -11.43
C GLU A 167 -20.51 21.29 -11.47
N ASP A 168 -20.22 20.02 -11.71
CA ASP A 168 -21.18 18.93 -11.92
C ASP A 168 -21.41 18.08 -10.67
N HIS A 169 -20.62 18.28 -9.60
CA HIS A 169 -20.78 17.63 -8.29
C HIS A 169 -20.72 16.08 -8.30
N HIS A 170 -20.11 15.48 -9.32
CA HIS A 170 -19.82 14.05 -9.32
C HIS A 170 -18.47 13.74 -8.69
N LEU A 171 -18.24 12.48 -8.30
CA LEU A 171 -16.93 12.03 -7.83
C LEU A 171 -15.89 12.06 -8.96
N TRP A 172 -14.68 12.53 -8.66
CA TRP A 172 -13.59 12.48 -9.63
C TRP A 172 -13.04 11.07 -9.88
N GLN A 173 -12.47 10.86 -11.07
CA GLN A 173 -11.75 9.65 -11.44
C GLN A 173 -10.27 9.74 -11.06
N GLY A 174 -9.97 9.69 -9.77
CA GLY A 174 -8.60 9.75 -9.24
C GLY A 174 -8.55 9.33 -7.77
N TYR A 175 -7.37 9.39 -7.14
CA TYR A 175 -7.27 9.22 -5.69
C TYR A 175 -7.55 10.56 -5.00
N HIS A 176 -6.79 11.61 -5.34
CA HIS A 176 -7.16 13.02 -5.13
C HIS A 176 -7.51 13.67 -6.47
N GLY A 177 -8.57 14.48 -6.51
CA GLY A 177 -9.00 15.17 -7.72
C GLY A 177 -9.19 14.26 -8.93
N ASP A 178 -9.19 14.87 -10.12
CA ASP A 178 -9.27 14.15 -11.39
C ASP A 178 -7.89 13.64 -11.84
N PHE A 179 -7.71 12.32 -11.83
CA PHE A 179 -6.48 11.71 -12.32
C PHE A 179 -6.73 10.34 -12.99
N PRO A 180 -7.43 10.31 -14.14
CA PRO A 180 -7.87 9.05 -14.75
C PRO A 180 -6.73 8.15 -15.21
N ALA A 181 -5.55 8.71 -15.45
CA ALA A 181 -4.37 7.96 -15.88
C ALA A 181 -3.94 6.89 -14.86
N ALA A 182 -4.24 7.09 -13.57
CA ALA A 182 -3.93 6.11 -12.53
C ALA A 182 -4.94 4.96 -12.45
N ASN A 183 -6.03 4.99 -13.21
CA ASN A 183 -7.13 4.05 -13.07
C ASN A 183 -6.85 2.68 -13.70
N GLU A 184 -7.39 1.63 -13.07
CA GLU A 184 -7.50 0.33 -13.72
C GLU A 184 -8.36 0.39 -14.99
N SER A 185 -8.08 -0.47 -15.98
CA SER A 185 -8.76 -0.47 -17.28
C SER A 185 -10.27 -0.73 -17.19
N TYR A 186 -10.74 -1.28 -16.07
CA TYR A 186 -12.15 -1.51 -15.77
C TYR A 186 -12.83 -0.36 -15.01
N ILE A 187 -12.08 0.67 -14.61
CA ILE A 187 -12.64 1.82 -13.91
C ILE A 187 -13.32 2.72 -14.94
N SER A 188 -14.55 3.11 -14.61
CA SER A 188 -15.40 4.00 -15.38
C SER A 188 -15.86 5.16 -14.50
N PRO A 189 -16.50 6.20 -15.05
CA PRO A 189 -17.09 7.28 -14.25
C PRO A 189 -18.08 6.79 -13.17
N GLY A 190 -18.75 5.65 -13.38
CA GLY A 190 -19.62 5.04 -12.38
C GLY A 190 -18.86 4.25 -11.30
N SER A 191 -17.68 3.73 -11.62
CA SER A 191 -16.92 2.85 -10.73
C SER A 191 -16.45 3.58 -9.47
N VAL A 192 -16.13 4.87 -9.54
CA VAL A 192 -15.65 5.64 -8.37
C VAL A 192 -16.67 5.76 -7.23
N TYR A 193 -17.96 5.55 -7.52
CA TYR A 193 -19.01 5.50 -6.51
C TYR A 193 -18.99 4.24 -5.65
N TRP A 194 -18.09 3.29 -5.92
CA TRP A 194 -17.73 2.26 -4.94
C TRP A 194 -17.26 2.87 -3.62
N ALA A 195 -16.81 4.12 -3.61
CA ALA A 195 -16.57 4.88 -2.38
C ALA A 195 -17.76 4.85 -1.41
N CYS A 196 -19.00 4.85 -1.92
CA CYS A 196 -20.21 4.83 -1.11
C CYS A 196 -20.34 3.63 -0.16
N HIS A 197 -19.57 2.55 -0.34
CA HIS A 197 -19.48 1.49 0.68
C HIS A 197 -19.06 2.03 2.05
N GLY A 198 -18.17 3.03 2.08
CA GLY A 198 -17.77 3.69 3.33
C GLY A 198 -18.90 4.46 4.01
N LEU A 199 -19.99 4.75 3.31
CA LEU A 199 -21.19 5.37 3.87
C LEU A 199 -22.15 4.35 4.50
N PHE A 200 -21.78 3.06 4.58
CA PHE A 200 -22.64 2.04 5.18
C PHE A 200 -23.04 2.36 6.62
N GLY A 201 -22.25 3.15 7.36
CA GLY A 201 -22.62 3.64 8.69
C GLY A 201 -23.97 4.40 8.71
N LEU A 202 -24.42 4.96 7.58
CA LEU A 202 -25.72 5.64 7.47
C LEU A 202 -26.91 4.69 7.67
N TYR A 203 -26.66 3.37 7.71
CA TYR A 203 -27.63 2.38 8.16
C TYR A 203 -28.06 2.60 9.61
N PHE A 204 -27.15 3.06 10.47
CA PHE A 204 -27.45 3.29 11.89
C PHE A 204 -28.25 4.58 12.09
N GLY A 205 -29.15 4.55 13.08
CA GLY A 205 -29.95 5.72 13.43
C GLY A 205 -29.08 6.89 13.92
N LYS A 206 -29.56 8.12 13.76
CA LYS A 206 -28.83 9.34 14.15
C LYS A 206 -28.37 9.41 15.61
N GLN A 207 -28.98 8.61 16.50
CA GLN A 207 -28.68 8.55 17.93
C GLN A 207 -27.80 7.36 18.32
N ASP A 208 -27.38 6.53 17.35
CA ASP A 208 -26.50 5.40 17.62
C ASP A 208 -25.14 5.88 18.14
N THR A 209 -24.51 5.11 19.04
CA THR A 209 -23.18 5.40 19.57
C THR A 209 -22.09 5.41 18.49
N PHE A 210 -22.30 4.72 17.36
CA PHE A 210 -21.44 4.83 16.18
C PHE A 210 -21.27 6.29 15.72
N TRP A 211 -22.31 7.12 15.88
CA TRP A 211 -22.30 8.53 15.49
C TRP A 211 -22.19 9.50 16.66
N THR A 212 -22.70 9.14 17.83
CA THR A 212 -22.83 10.07 18.96
C THR A 212 -21.71 9.93 20.00
N ALA A 213 -20.96 8.81 20.01
CA ALA A 213 -19.82 8.67 20.90
C ALA A 213 -18.79 9.79 20.66
N THR A 214 -18.16 10.25 21.73
CA THR A 214 -17.01 11.17 21.61
C THR A 214 -15.89 10.42 20.90
N GLU A 215 -15.25 11.07 19.93
CA GLU A 215 -14.16 10.45 19.19
C GLU A 215 -13.00 10.10 20.12
N SER A 216 -12.62 8.83 20.10
CA SER A 216 -11.43 8.33 20.77
C SER A 216 -10.23 8.54 19.84
N PRO A 217 -9.02 8.85 20.37
CA PRO A 217 -7.84 9.04 19.54
C PRO A 217 -7.53 7.78 18.71
N LEU A 218 -7.04 7.95 17.48
CA LEU A 218 -6.48 6.87 16.65
C LEU A 218 -5.30 6.20 17.36
N PRO A 219 -4.93 4.95 17.02
CA PRO A 219 -3.74 4.32 17.58
C PRO A 219 -2.49 5.20 17.48
N VAL A 220 -2.26 5.84 16.32
CA VAL A 220 -1.11 6.74 16.10
C VAL A 220 -1.19 8.03 16.91
N GLU A 221 -2.39 8.47 17.31
CA GLU A 221 -2.54 9.68 18.14
C GLU A 221 -2.27 9.39 19.63
N ARG A 222 -2.35 8.12 20.04
CA ARG A 222 -2.11 7.67 21.42
C ARG A 222 -0.62 7.49 21.68
N ASP A 223 0.03 6.66 20.88
CA ASP A 223 1.39 6.17 21.10
C ASP A 223 2.08 5.79 19.77
N ASP A 224 3.41 5.67 19.81
CA ASP A 224 4.18 5.05 18.73
C ASP A 224 3.92 3.54 18.71
N PHE A 225 3.90 2.93 17.53
CA PHE A 225 3.71 1.48 17.41
C PHE A 225 4.44 0.89 16.20
N ASP A 226 4.78 -0.40 16.32
CA ASP A 226 5.35 -1.21 15.24
C ASP A 226 4.70 -2.60 15.24
N ILE A 227 3.88 -2.89 14.23
CA ILE A 227 3.04 -4.10 14.17
C ILE A 227 3.37 -4.89 12.91
N ALA A 228 3.75 -6.15 13.09
CA ALA A 228 3.86 -7.09 11.98
C ALA A 228 2.51 -7.79 11.74
N LEU A 229 2.14 -7.92 10.47
CA LEU A 229 1.02 -8.73 9.98
C LEU A 229 1.64 -9.85 9.12
N PRO A 230 1.91 -11.04 9.69
CA PRO A 230 2.71 -12.07 9.03
C PRO A 230 2.09 -12.63 7.76
N ALA A 231 0.78 -12.95 7.76
CA ALA A 231 0.14 -13.51 6.57
C ALA A 231 0.31 -12.62 5.31
N PRO A 232 -0.03 -11.31 5.35
CA PRO A 232 0.20 -10.43 4.20
C PRO A 232 1.65 -9.98 4.03
N GLY A 233 2.56 -10.29 4.97
CA GLY A 233 3.95 -9.82 4.92
C GLY A 233 4.06 -8.29 5.07
N PHE A 234 3.24 -7.71 5.95
CA PHE A 234 3.21 -6.27 6.18
C PHE A 234 3.80 -5.89 7.52
N VAL A 235 4.39 -4.70 7.58
CA VAL A 235 4.74 -4.03 8.84
C VAL A 235 4.14 -2.64 8.83
N LEU A 236 3.38 -2.30 9.87
CA LEU A 236 2.89 -0.96 10.11
C LEU A 236 3.76 -0.31 11.18
N SER A 237 4.24 0.90 10.91
CA SER A 237 4.88 1.75 11.92
C SER A 237 4.15 3.07 11.99
N GLY A 238 3.69 3.42 13.19
CA GLY A 238 3.01 4.67 13.49
C GLY A 238 3.87 5.54 14.41
N GLN A 239 4.00 6.82 14.06
CA GLN A 239 4.75 7.80 14.84
C GLN A 239 3.80 8.87 15.37
N ARG A 240 3.63 8.94 16.69
CA ARG A 240 2.70 9.87 17.34
C ARG A 240 3.07 11.31 17.13
N ALA A 241 4.35 11.61 17.15
CA ALA A 241 4.84 12.98 16.97
C ALA A 241 4.43 13.58 15.61
N THR A 242 4.33 12.73 14.57
CA THR A 242 4.06 13.14 13.19
C THR A 242 2.64 12.79 12.75
N GLY A 243 1.98 11.86 13.45
CA GLY A 243 0.71 11.25 13.04
C GLY A 243 0.86 10.31 11.84
N GLN A 244 2.08 10.06 11.35
CA GLN A 244 2.32 9.26 10.16
C GLN A 244 2.24 7.76 10.47
N VAL A 245 1.61 7.04 9.56
CA VAL A 245 1.71 5.58 9.43
C VAL A 245 2.42 5.22 8.13
N ILE A 246 3.44 4.38 8.24
CA ILE A 246 4.18 3.75 7.15
C ILE A 246 3.79 2.27 7.08
N LEU A 247 3.49 1.79 5.87
CA LEU A 247 3.32 0.38 5.55
C LEU A 247 4.58 -0.12 4.83
N LEU A 248 5.30 -1.09 5.37
CA LEU A 248 6.29 -1.88 4.64
C LEU A 248 5.60 -3.08 3.99
N ASN A 249 5.99 -3.39 2.75
CA ASN A 249 5.40 -4.46 1.95
C ASN A 249 6.47 -5.46 1.51
N SER A 250 6.53 -6.61 2.18
CA SER A 250 7.51 -7.65 1.88
C SER A 250 7.02 -8.63 0.81
N ARG A 251 5.69 -8.78 0.66
CA ARG A 251 5.10 -9.91 -0.09
C ARG A 251 4.37 -9.52 -1.37
N SER A 252 3.41 -8.60 -1.35
CA SER A 252 2.60 -8.26 -2.53
C SER A 252 3.46 -7.74 -3.68
N GLY A 253 3.15 -8.13 -4.91
CA GLY A 253 3.85 -7.70 -6.12
C GLY A 253 3.30 -8.41 -7.35
N ILE A 254 3.28 -7.72 -8.50
CA ILE A 254 2.69 -8.24 -9.75
C ILE A 254 3.80 -8.71 -10.72
N PRO A 255 3.66 -9.89 -11.37
CA PRO A 255 4.60 -10.38 -12.40
C PRO A 255 4.87 -9.42 -13.57
N TYR A 256 5.97 -9.64 -14.30
CA TYR A 256 6.36 -8.79 -15.44
C TYR A 256 5.32 -8.78 -16.56
N ASP A 257 4.79 -9.95 -16.88
CA ASP A 257 3.97 -10.29 -18.03
C ASP A 257 2.46 -10.25 -17.71
N SER A 258 2.10 -9.82 -16.50
CA SER A 258 0.71 -9.67 -16.11
C SER A 258 -0.01 -8.65 -17.03
N PRO A 259 -1.24 -8.95 -17.50
CA PRO A 259 -2.08 -8.01 -18.25
C PRO A 259 -2.34 -6.68 -17.52
N ARG A 260 -2.08 -6.63 -16.20
CA ARG A 260 -2.22 -5.46 -15.32
C ARG A 260 -0.93 -4.65 -15.17
N TYR A 261 0.02 -4.77 -16.10
CA TYR A 261 1.35 -4.10 -16.06
C TYR A 261 1.29 -2.62 -15.63
N ASN A 262 0.30 -1.88 -16.12
CA ASN A 262 0.16 -0.44 -15.89
C ASN A 262 -0.10 -0.05 -14.42
N TYR A 263 -0.35 -1.01 -13.53
CA TYR A 263 -0.62 -0.77 -12.10
C TYR A 263 0.45 -1.35 -11.18
N ARG A 264 1.57 -1.86 -11.73
CA ARG A 264 2.58 -2.56 -10.93
C ARG A 264 3.09 -1.73 -9.76
N ALA A 265 3.26 -0.42 -9.96
CA ALA A 265 3.70 0.51 -8.92
C ALA A 265 2.78 0.54 -7.68
N LYS A 266 1.51 0.12 -7.79
CA LYS A 266 0.60 0.03 -6.64
C LYS A 266 0.86 -1.17 -5.74
N TYR A 267 1.68 -2.13 -6.17
CA TYR A 267 1.93 -3.38 -5.47
C TYR A 267 3.40 -3.62 -5.13
N SER A 268 4.32 -3.00 -5.84
CA SER A 268 5.74 -3.34 -5.82
C SER A 268 6.61 -2.51 -4.89
N LYS A 269 6.10 -1.38 -4.38
CA LYS A 269 6.92 -0.50 -3.54
C LYS A 269 7.23 -1.22 -2.25
N LEU A 270 8.43 -0.97 -1.73
CA LEU A 270 8.87 -1.51 -0.45
C LEU A 270 8.16 -0.81 0.71
N SER A 271 7.68 0.43 0.50
CA SER A 271 6.80 1.06 1.47
C SER A 271 5.81 2.05 0.87
N TYR A 272 4.72 2.27 1.61
CA TYR A 272 3.68 3.26 1.35
C TYR A 272 3.49 4.13 2.61
N SER A 273 2.99 5.36 2.44
CA SER A 273 2.80 6.32 3.54
C SER A 273 1.39 6.91 3.48
N THR A 274 0.88 7.29 4.66
CA THR A 274 -0.33 8.12 4.85
C THR A 274 -0.12 9.58 4.47
N HIS A 275 1.13 10.07 4.49
CA HIS A 275 1.44 11.49 4.31
C HIS A 275 2.14 11.81 3.00
N PHE A 276 2.68 10.79 2.32
CA PHE A 276 3.44 10.94 1.09
C PHE A 276 2.88 10.05 -0.01
N PRO A 277 2.77 10.57 -1.24
CA PRO A 277 2.35 9.77 -2.37
C PRO A 277 3.48 8.86 -2.87
N PHE A 278 3.16 8.07 -3.89
CA PHE A 278 4.14 7.37 -4.70
C PHE A 278 3.81 7.57 -6.18
N ASN A 279 4.82 7.50 -7.05
CA ASN A 279 4.61 7.57 -8.49
C ASN A 279 3.95 6.27 -8.96
N VAL A 280 2.81 6.39 -9.61
CA VAL A 280 2.01 5.27 -10.13
C VAL A 280 2.18 5.11 -11.64
N LEU A 281 2.47 6.20 -12.34
CA LEU A 281 2.72 6.21 -13.78
C LEU A 281 4.21 6.02 -14.09
N SER A 282 4.50 5.52 -15.29
CA SER A 282 5.85 5.49 -15.84
C SER A 282 6.23 6.84 -16.46
N ALA A 283 7.52 7.16 -16.41
CA ALA A 283 8.11 8.31 -17.06
C ALA A 283 8.90 7.83 -18.28
N ALA A 284 8.51 8.24 -19.49
CA ALA A 284 9.11 7.75 -20.74
C ALA A 284 9.21 6.20 -20.81
N GLY A 285 8.17 5.50 -20.34
CA GLY A 285 8.14 4.03 -20.29
C GLY A 285 8.88 3.39 -19.11
N ASN A 286 9.59 4.18 -18.30
CA ASN A 286 10.34 3.68 -17.14
C ASN A 286 9.54 3.82 -15.84
N PRO A 287 9.49 2.78 -14.99
CA PRO A 287 8.94 2.91 -13.65
C PRO A 287 9.82 3.82 -12.79
N SER A 288 9.20 4.57 -11.89
CA SER A 288 9.90 5.45 -10.95
C SER A 288 10.49 4.64 -9.78
N PRO A 289 11.76 4.87 -9.38
CA PRO A 289 12.43 4.17 -8.28
C PRO A 289 12.11 4.77 -6.90
N ASP A 290 10.98 5.46 -6.75
CA ASP A 290 10.52 5.94 -5.45
C ASP A 290 10.07 4.78 -4.56
N ALA A 291 10.52 4.80 -3.30
CA ALA A 291 10.21 3.78 -2.30
C ALA A 291 10.56 2.35 -2.71
N MET A 292 11.55 2.18 -3.60
CA MET A 292 12.02 0.89 -4.07
C MET A 292 13.47 1.00 -4.57
N ILE A 293 14.14 -0.14 -4.67
CA ILE A 293 15.35 -0.29 -5.48
C ILE A 293 14.94 -0.54 -6.94
N ALA A 294 15.75 -0.09 -7.90
CA ALA A 294 15.60 -0.43 -9.31
C ALA A 294 16.95 -0.71 -9.96
N LEU A 295 16.99 -1.71 -10.84
CA LEU A 295 18.13 -1.95 -11.71
C LEU A 295 17.97 -1.17 -13.01
N VAL A 296 19.09 -0.75 -13.60
CA VAL A 296 19.14 -0.02 -14.87
C VAL A 296 19.98 -0.84 -15.83
N GLY A 297 19.37 -1.27 -16.93
CA GLY A 297 20.06 -1.97 -18.01
C GLY A 297 20.94 -1.05 -18.83
N GLN A 298 21.85 -1.63 -19.62
CA GLN A 298 22.75 -0.88 -20.52
C GLN A 298 22.02 -0.06 -21.61
N ASP A 299 20.78 -0.40 -21.89
CA ASP A 299 19.86 0.35 -22.77
C ASP A 299 19.16 1.52 -22.07
N GLY A 300 19.43 1.72 -20.77
CA GLY A 300 18.81 2.75 -19.94
C GLY A 300 17.43 2.38 -19.40
N ALA A 301 16.93 1.16 -19.67
CA ALA A 301 15.65 0.71 -19.15
C ALA A 301 15.73 0.48 -17.64
N VAL A 302 14.76 1.02 -16.91
CA VAL A 302 14.64 0.89 -15.46
C VAL A 302 13.74 -0.29 -15.15
N SER A 303 14.23 -1.23 -14.35
CA SER A 303 13.47 -2.38 -13.88
C SER A 303 12.76 -2.06 -12.57
N HIS A 304 12.05 -3.06 -12.07
CA HIS A 304 11.17 -2.91 -10.93
C HIS A 304 10.84 -4.26 -10.34
N ARG A 305 10.60 -4.31 -9.02
CA ARG A 305 10.15 -5.52 -8.33
C ARG A 305 8.91 -6.14 -8.98
N GLN A 306 8.97 -7.44 -9.17
CA GLN A 306 7.90 -8.28 -9.71
C GLN A 306 7.32 -9.14 -8.59
N THR A 307 7.51 -10.45 -8.68
CA THR A 307 7.06 -11.42 -7.69
C THR A 307 8.10 -11.58 -6.58
N THR A 308 7.63 -11.54 -5.33
CA THR A 308 8.41 -11.96 -4.17
C THR A 308 8.41 -13.48 -4.08
N ARG A 309 9.60 -14.07 -4.02
CA ARG A 309 9.81 -15.51 -3.83
C ARG A 309 9.71 -15.89 -2.37
N GLU A 310 10.41 -15.14 -1.52
CA GLU A 310 10.50 -15.36 -0.08
C GLU A 310 10.46 -14.01 0.63
N SER A 311 9.86 -13.98 1.82
CA SER A 311 9.83 -12.76 2.62
C SER A 311 9.55 -13.04 4.08
N GLY A 312 9.81 -12.04 4.91
CA GLY A 312 9.42 -12.02 6.31
C GLY A 312 9.13 -10.62 6.80
N ALA A 313 8.36 -10.56 7.88
CA ALA A 313 7.97 -9.32 8.55
C ALA A 313 8.09 -9.52 10.07
N ALA A 314 8.65 -8.53 10.74
CA ALA A 314 8.75 -8.42 12.18
C ALA A 314 8.51 -6.94 12.57
N PRO A 315 8.18 -6.63 13.83
CA PRO A 315 8.12 -5.24 14.27
C PRO A 315 9.36 -4.47 13.83
N ARG A 316 9.16 -3.32 13.19
CA ARG A 316 10.21 -2.44 12.63
C ARG A 316 11.04 -3.02 11.48
N MET A 317 10.71 -4.20 10.95
CA MET A 317 11.57 -4.85 9.95
C MET A 317 10.80 -5.67 8.93
N MET A 318 11.18 -5.56 7.68
CA MET A 318 10.86 -6.59 6.68
C MET A 318 12.11 -7.05 5.93
N TRP A 319 12.00 -8.21 5.30
CA TRP A 319 12.91 -8.61 4.24
C TRP A 319 12.15 -9.31 3.12
N CYS A 320 12.66 -9.22 1.90
CA CYS A 320 12.08 -9.89 0.75
C CYS A 320 13.11 -10.20 -0.33
N ASP A 321 12.96 -11.37 -0.93
CA ASP A 321 13.69 -11.85 -2.09
C ASP A 321 12.77 -11.80 -3.30
N PHE A 322 13.14 -11.02 -4.31
CA PHE A 322 12.33 -10.85 -5.51
C PHE A 322 13.18 -10.83 -6.78
N ASN A 323 12.50 -10.84 -7.92
CA ASN A 323 13.12 -10.62 -9.22
C ASN A 323 12.77 -9.23 -9.74
N GLU A 324 13.73 -8.64 -10.44
CA GLU A 324 13.47 -7.59 -11.42
C GLU A 324 13.86 -8.12 -12.80
N SER A 325 13.10 -7.77 -13.84
CA SER A 325 13.46 -8.15 -15.22
C SER A 325 14.25 -7.04 -15.88
N VAL A 326 15.43 -7.39 -16.36
CA VAL A 326 16.27 -6.54 -17.22
C VAL A 326 16.42 -7.26 -18.54
N LYS A 327 15.99 -6.64 -19.64
CA LYS A 327 15.97 -7.26 -21.00
C LYS A 327 15.27 -8.63 -21.06
N GLY A 328 14.25 -8.84 -20.24
CA GLY A 328 13.53 -10.11 -20.15
C GLY A 328 14.21 -11.15 -19.24
N GLU A 329 15.42 -10.88 -18.75
CA GLU A 329 16.15 -11.79 -17.85
C GLU A 329 15.93 -11.42 -16.37
N PRO A 330 15.55 -12.40 -15.52
CA PRO A 330 15.33 -12.16 -14.10
C PRO A 330 16.66 -11.95 -13.36
N GLN A 331 16.78 -10.79 -12.72
CA GLN A 331 17.86 -10.43 -11.81
C GLN A 331 17.38 -10.61 -10.37
N LYS A 332 18.11 -11.41 -9.58
CA LYS A 332 17.70 -11.68 -8.20
C LYS A 332 18.13 -10.51 -7.32
N VAL A 333 17.19 -10.01 -6.54
CA VAL A 333 17.41 -8.96 -5.56
C VAL A 333 16.87 -9.44 -4.20
N ARG A 334 17.66 -9.25 -3.15
CA ARG A 334 17.29 -9.45 -1.76
C ARG A 334 17.38 -8.11 -1.06
N VAL A 335 16.31 -7.70 -0.37
CA VAL A 335 16.27 -6.45 0.39
C VAL A 335 15.83 -6.71 1.81
N ALA A 336 16.51 -6.10 2.77
CA ALA A 336 16.02 -5.90 4.14
C ALA A 336 15.77 -4.41 4.37
N VAL A 337 14.61 -4.09 4.96
CA VAL A 337 14.24 -2.73 5.34
C VAL A 337 13.95 -2.69 6.82
N PHE A 338 14.55 -1.73 7.49
CA PHE A 338 14.36 -1.52 8.91
C PHE A 338 13.90 -0.10 9.20
N LEU A 339 13.07 0.03 10.23
CA LEU A 339 12.48 1.28 10.65
C LEU A 339 13.03 1.76 11.99
N TRP A 340 13.32 3.05 12.03
CA TRP A 340 13.60 3.79 13.26
C TRP A 340 12.84 5.11 13.21
N GLY A 341 11.67 5.15 13.84
CA GLY A 341 10.74 6.24 13.60
C GLY A 341 10.25 6.23 12.15
N ASP A 342 10.18 7.41 11.53
CA ASP A 342 9.91 7.56 10.10
C ASP A 342 11.15 7.35 9.19
N VAL A 343 12.29 6.91 9.77
CA VAL A 343 13.54 6.63 9.05
C VAL A 343 13.58 5.17 8.60
N GLN A 344 13.92 4.93 7.33
CA GLN A 344 14.17 3.60 6.77
C GLN A 344 15.67 3.40 6.52
N ILE A 345 16.24 2.32 7.02
CA ILE A 345 17.57 1.84 6.61
C ILE A 345 17.36 0.62 5.71
N ARG A 346 17.96 0.63 4.52
CA ARG A 346 17.80 -0.45 3.54
C ARG A 346 19.13 -1.07 3.21
N PHE A 347 19.12 -2.40 3.18
CA PHE A 347 20.22 -3.24 2.76
C PHE A 347 19.75 -4.04 1.56
N ALA A 348 20.49 -3.97 0.47
CA ALA A 348 20.17 -4.71 -0.74
C ALA A 348 21.35 -5.57 -1.17
N TYR A 349 21.06 -6.78 -1.65
CA TYR A 349 22.02 -7.70 -2.26
C TYR A 349 21.47 -8.07 -3.63
N ILE A 350 22.28 -7.86 -4.65
CA ILE A 350 21.88 -8.05 -6.05
C ILE A 350 22.77 -9.13 -6.62
N TYR A 351 22.18 -10.08 -7.32
CA TYR A 351 22.88 -11.17 -8.00
C TYR A 351 22.68 -10.98 -9.51
N PRO A 352 23.43 -10.06 -10.13
CA PRO A 352 23.20 -9.66 -11.50
C PRO A 352 23.73 -10.70 -12.48
N THR A 353 22.87 -11.26 -13.34
CA THR A 353 23.29 -12.11 -14.47
C THR A 353 23.66 -11.30 -15.71
N LEU A 354 23.32 -10.00 -15.73
CA LEU A 354 23.66 -9.03 -16.77
C LEU A 354 24.32 -7.80 -16.12
N PRO A 355 25.16 -7.03 -16.86
CA PRO A 355 25.62 -5.74 -16.38
C PRO A 355 24.44 -4.80 -16.10
N VAL A 356 24.30 -4.39 -14.84
CA VAL A 356 23.26 -3.45 -14.37
C VAL A 356 23.87 -2.36 -13.50
N ARG A 357 23.23 -1.19 -13.48
CA ARG A 357 23.41 -0.17 -12.43
C ARG A 357 22.24 -0.20 -11.45
N VAL A 358 22.44 0.30 -10.25
CA VAL A 358 21.40 0.44 -9.24
C VAL A 358 21.01 1.89 -9.11
N MET A 359 19.72 2.15 -8.95
CA MET A 359 19.19 3.43 -8.53
C MET A 359 18.10 3.24 -7.48
N GLU A 360 18.02 4.18 -6.54
CA GLU A 360 17.07 4.09 -5.45
C GLU A 360 16.63 5.47 -4.97
N GLY A 361 15.33 5.61 -4.76
CA GLY A 361 14.70 6.80 -4.19
C GLY A 361 14.01 6.49 -2.87
N PRO A 362 13.95 7.48 -1.94
CA PRO A 362 13.28 7.28 -0.67
C PRO A 362 11.78 7.19 -0.94
N GLY A 363 11.19 8.17 -1.58
CA GLY A 363 9.77 8.28 -1.90
C GLY A 363 9.55 9.60 -2.62
N VAL A 364 8.31 9.90 -2.99
CA VAL A 364 7.99 11.17 -3.66
C VAL A 364 7.45 12.16 -2.65
N LEU A 365 7.92 13.40 -2.70
CA LEU A 365 7.43 14.46 -1.80
C LEU A 365 5.93 14.77 -2.04
N GLY A 366 5.54 15.00 -3.29
CA GLY A 366 4.18 15.41 -3.66
C GLY A 366 3.83 16.84 -3.23
N CYS A 367 3.45 17.70 -4.16
CA CYS A 367 2.90 19.03 -3.83
C CYS A 367 2.03 19.61 -4.94
N ASP A 368 1.20 20.59 -4.57
CA ASP A 368 0.33 21.29 -5.52
C ASP A 368 1.04 22.43 -6.25
N LYS A 369 2.10 22.99 -5.66
CA LYS A 369 2.85 24.13 -6.22
C LYS A 369 4.35 23.88 -6.16
N ALA A 370 4.96 23.65 -7.32
CA ALA A 370 6.40 23.41 -7.44
C ALA A 370 7.28 24.56 -6.92
N SER A 371 6.77 25.79 -6.89
CA SER A 371 7.51 26.97 -6.41
C SER A 371 7.76 26.98 -4.90
N GLY A 372 7.03 26.16 -4.12
CA GLY A 372 7.19 26.07 -2.67
C GLY A 372 8.26 25.06 -2.22
N ILE A 373 8.88 24.34 -3.17
CA ILE A 373 9.81 23.26 -2.87
C ILE A 373 11.20 23.83 -2.61
N THR A 374 11.75 23.52 -1.44
CA THR A 374 13.17 23.73 -1.13
C THR A 374 13.94 22.43 -1.39
N ARG A 375 15.04 22.53 -2.13
CA ARG A 375 15.92 21.41 -2.46
C ARG A 375 17.28 21.66 -1.85
N ARG A 376 17.87 20.63 -1.26
CA ARG A 376 19.19 20.69 -0.64
C ARG A 376 19.96 19.42 -1.01
N SER A 377 21.27 19.56 -1.15
CA SER A 377 22.18 18.46 -1.39
C SER A 377 23.52 18.69 -0.73
N ASP A 378 24.22 17.60 -0.44
CA ASP A 378 25.63 17.60 -0.07
C ASP A 378 26.28 16.39 -0.74
N VAL A 379 27.11 16.66 -1.76
CA VAL A 379 27.76 15.63 -2.56
C VAL A 379 28.87 14.94 -1.78
N GLU A 380 29.58 15.68 -0.92
CA GLU A 380 30.66 15.14 -0.10
C GLU A 380 30.11 14.19 0.96
N GLN A 381 28.97 14.53 1.57
CA GLN A 381 28.29 13.69 2.56
C GLN A 381 27.32 12.67 1.96
N GLY A 382 27.08 12.74 0.65
CA GLY A 382 26.37 11.72 -0.10
C GLY A 382 24.85 11.75 0.05
N TRP A 383 24.23 12.93 0.14
CA TRP A 383 22.78 13.02 0.34
C TRP A 383 22.05 14.07 -0.50
N GLU A 384 20.76 13.78 -0.71
CA GLU A 384 19.78 14.58 -1.46
C GLU A 384 18.48 14.73 -0.66
N TYR A 385 17.85 15.90 -0.75
CA TYR A 385 16.75 16.28 0.12
C TYR A 385 15.79 17.28 -0.55
N ALA A 386 14.48 17.05 -0.38
CA ALA A 386 13.43 17.97 -0.77
C ALA A 386 12.43 18.18 0.38
N GLU A 387 12.04 19.42 0.61
CA GLU A 387 11.02 19.81 1.59
C GLU A 387 10.00 20.78 0.99
N VAL A 388 8.77 20.67 1.47
CA VAL A 388 7.68 21.60 1.21
C VAL A 388 6.80 21.68 2.45
N GLU A 389 6.54 22.89 2.92
CA GLU A 389 5.81 23.12 4.18
C GLU A 389 6.47 22.34 5.34
N GLU A 390 5.73 21.46 6.01
CA GLU A 390 6.23 20.63 7.10
C GLU A 390 6.58 19.21 6.65
N ARG A 391 6.62 18.93 5.34
CA ARG A 391 6.89 17.59 4.81
C ARG A 391 8.24 17.54 4.11
N ALA A 392 8.97 16.45 4.32
CA ALA A 392 10.26 16.25 3.71
C ALA A 392 10.53 14.80 3.31
N VAL A 393 11.28 14.65 2.21
CA VAL A 393 11.86 13.37 1.78
C VAL A 393 13.36 13.56 1.53
N GLY A 394 14.15 12.58 1.93
CA GLY A 394 15.59 12.61 1.72
C GLY A 394 16.19 11.23 1.64
N VAL A 395 17.36 11.14 1.01
CA VAL A 395 18.12 9.91 0.88
C VAL A 395 19.59 10.19 1.08
N ARG A 396 20.28 9.25 1.72
CA ARG A 396 21.72 9.30 1.95
C ARG A 396 22.33 7.96 1.63
N ARG A 397 23.36 7.96 0.78
CA ARG A 397 24.17 6.75 0.54
C ARG A 397 25.00 6.40 1.76
N LEU A 398 25.03 5.13 2.13
CA LEU A 398 25.94 4.61 3.16
C LEU A 398 27.03 3.75 2.53
N TRP A 399 26.65 2.83 1.64
CA TRP A 399 27.57 1.88 1.01
C TRP A 399 27.08 1.47 -0.38
N GLY A 400 28.02 1.19 -1.29
CA GLY A 400 27.76 0.75 -2.67
C GLY A 400 27.47 1.87 -3.66
N TYR A 401 26.70 2.89 -3.25
CA TYR A 401 26.37 4.03 -4.13
C TYR A 401 27.48 5.11 -4.17
N ASP A 402 27.82 5.55 -5.36
CA ASP A 402 28.85 6.57 -5.62
C ASP A 402 28.31 7.87 -6.24
N THR A 403 27.05 7.88 -6.69
CA THR A 403 26.40 9.06 -7.27
C THR A 403 25.08 9.40 -6.57
N GLN A 404 24.69 10.65 -6.75
CA GLN A 404 23.40 11.18 -6.34
C GLN A 404 22.88 12.12 -7.42
N GLN A 405 21.56 12.26 -7.51
CA GLN A 405 20.92 13.16 -8.46
C GLN A 405 20.14 14.22 -7.70
N ALA A 406 20.38 15.47 -8.08
CA ALA A 406 19.67 16.61 -7.54
C ALA A 406 18.16 16.37 -7.59
N CYS A 407 17.46 16.68 -6.51
CA CYS A 407 16.01 16.52 -6.44
C CYS A 407 15.32 17.16 -7.66
N ALA A 408 14.57 16.33 -8.38
CA ALA A 408 13.78 16.75 -9.53
C ALA A 408 12.59 15.79 -9.71
N PRO A 409 11.62 16.14 -10.56
CA PRO A 409 10.66 15.17 -11.08
C PRO A 409 11.39 14.04 -11.82
N PHE A 410 10.93 12.81 -11.67
CA PHE A 410 11.59 11.64 -12.26
C PHE A 410 11.63 11.75 -13.79
N LEU A 411 12.83 11.75 -14.36
CA LEU A 411 13.09 11.99 -15.79
C LEU A 411 12.45 13.30 -16.33
N GLY A 412 12.22 14.29 -15.47
CA GLY A 412 11.57 15.55 -15.82
C GLY A 412 10.04 15.47 -15.94
N PHE A 413 9.43 14.31 -15.70
CA PHE A 413 7.98 14.14 -15.76
C PHE A 413 7.33 14.45 -14.41
N SER A 414 6.44 15.44 -14.40
CA SER A 414 5.53 15.71 -13.28
C SER A 414 4.20 14.95 -13.47
N ASN A 415 3.31 15.04 -12.49
CA ASN A 415 1.97 14.42 -12.51
C ASN A 415 1.99 12.90 -12.68
N LEU A 416 2.93 12.23 -12.02
CA LEU A 416 3.09 10.78 -12.02
C LEU A 416 2.48 10.10 -10.79
N ASN A 417 2.26 10.85 -9.72
CA ASN A 417 1.86 10.32 -8.42
C ASN A 417 0.35 10.44 -8.17
N LEU A 418 -0.16 9.61 -7.25
CA LEU A 418 -1.61 9.47 -7.04
C LEU A 418 -2.33 10.70 -6.47
N ALA A 419 -1.61 11.62 -5.82
CA ALA A 419 -2.23 12.60 -4.94
C ALA A 419 -1.97 14.06 -5.33
N TYR A 420 -0.89 14.33 -6.06
CA TYR A 420 -0.41 15.68 -6.31
C TYR A 420 0.10 15.86 -7.75
N ARG A 421 -0.12 17.06 -8.30
CA ARG A 421 0.31 17.42 -9.65
C ARG A 421 1.84 17.44 -9.82
N TYR A 422 2.58 17.81 -8.78
CA TYR A 422 4.04 17.86 -8.81
C TYR A 422 4.64 16.85 -7.84
N GLY A 423 5.84 16.38 -8.14
CA GLY A 423 6.59 15.45 -7.32
C GLY A 423 8.08 15.68 -7.44
N GLU A 424 8.78 15.49 -6.33
CA GLU A 424 10.24 15.55 -6.26
C GLU A 424 10.75 14.23 -5.74
N LEU A 425 11.80 13.74 -6.40
CA LEU A 425 12.40 12.46 -6.10
C LEU A 425 13.91 12.64 -5.97
N PRO A 426 14.44 12.79 -4.73
CA PRO A 426 15.86 12.61 -4.49
C PRO A 426 16.29 11.18 -4.86
N LEU A 427 17.44 11.03 -5.51
CA LEU A 427 17.95 9.73 -5.94
C LEU A 427 19.41 9.54 -5.59
N ILE A 428 19.75 8.30 -5.25
CA ILE A 428 21.12 7.80 -5.27
C ILE A 428 21.23 6.72 -6.34
N SER A 429 22.41 6.60 -6.93
CA SER A 429 22.65 5.64 -8.00
C SER A 429 24.13 5.26 -8.10
N GLU A 430 24.42 4.34 -9.01
CA GLU A 430 25.77 4.03 -9.44
C GLU A 430 26.16 4.78 -10.71
N SER A 431 27.42 5.19 -10.80
CA SER A 431 28.00 5.73 -12.03
C SER A 431 28.29 4.65 -13.08
N GLU A 432 28.71 3.46 -12.63
CA GLU A 432 29.17 2.35 -13.46
C GLU A 432 28.36 1.07 -13.24
N TYR A 433 28.34 0.20 -14.25
CA TYR A 433 27.66 -1.10 -14.19
C TYR A 433 28.46 -2.08 -13.31
N ASN A 434 27.76 -2.82 -12.44
CA ASN A 434 28.32 -3.65 -11.37
C ASN A 434 29.24 -4.81 -11.74
N ALA A 435 29.40 -5.14 -13.02
CA ALA A 435 30.10 -6.36 -13.40
C ALA A 435 30.89 -6.23 -14.70
N SER A 436 32.13 -6.72 -14.64
CA SER A 436 32.82 -7.29 -15.79
C SER A 436 32.23 -8.68 -16.09
N PRO A 437 32.38 -9.25 -17.31
CA PRO A 437 31.87 -10.59 -17.62
C PRO A 437 32.33 -11.72 -16.67
N ALA A 438 33.41 -11.51 -15.90
CA ALA A 438 33.91 -12.48 -14.92
C ALA A 438 33.17 -12.45 -13.57
N ASP A 439 32.46 -11.35 -13.26
CA ASP A 439 31.92 -11.06 -11.93
C ASP A 439 30.38 -11.15 -11.87
N LEU A 440 29.72 -11.47 -13.00
CA LEU A 440 28.26 -11.62 -13.15
C LEU A 440 27.61 -12.74 -12.31
N HIS A 441 28.36 -13.36 -11.40
CA HIS A 441 27.86 -14.37 -10.48
C HIS A 441 28.13 -14.05 -9.01
N LEU A 442 28.83 -12.94 -8.74
CA LEU A 442 29.10 -12.48 -7.39
C LEU A 442 27.99 -11.52 -6.92
N PRO A 443 27.52 -11.63 -5.67
CA PRO A 443 26.58 -10.66 -5.13
C PRO A 443 27.25 -9.31 -4.94
N VAL A 444 26.53 -8.23 -5.25
CA VAL A 444 26.89 -6.86 -4.88
C VAL A 444 25.93 -6.37 -3.82
N SER A 445 26.45 -5.76 -2.75
CA SER A 445 25.61 -5.26 -1.65
C SER A 445 25.47 -3.73 -1.67
N TYR A 446 24.47 -3.20 -0.99
CA TYR A 446 24.21 -1.78 -0.87
C TYR A 446 23.63 -1.46 0.49
N ALA A 447 23.92 -0.26 0.98
CA ALA A 447 23.26 0.28 2.15
C ALA A 447 22.93 1.77 1.96
N LEU A 448 21.76 2.19 2.44
CA LEU A 448 21.33 3.59 2.43
C LEU A 448 20.43 3.92 3.62
N VAL A 449 20.26 5.23 3.86
CA VAL A 449 19.22 5.78 4.73
C VAL A 449 18.20 6.53 3.88
N ARG A 450 16.92 6.17 4.04
CA ARG A 450 15.76 6.90 3.57
C ARG A 450 15.15 7.66 4.74
N LEU A 451 14.81 8.92 4.49
CA LEU A 451 14.14 9.79 5.45
C LEU A 451 12.83 10.26 4.85
N ILE A 452 11.74 10.02 5.58
CA ILE A 452 10.44 10.63 5.34
C ILE A 452 10.09 11.33 6.64
N LEU A 453 9.72 12.61 6.62
CA LEU A 453 9.44 13.34 7.86
C LEU A 453 8.23 14.25 7.67
N VAL A 454 7.33 14.27 8.65
CA VAL A 454 6.28 15.28 8.80
C VAL A 454 6.52 16.02 10.12
N GLY A 455 6.65 17.35 10.06
CA GLY A 455 7.05 18.21 11.18
C GLY A 455 8.44 18.83 10.99
N SER A 456 8.65 19.98 11.65
CA SER A 456 9.76 20.93 11.44
C SER A 456 11.17 20.33 11.27
N SER A 457 11.86 20.80 10.24
CA SER A 457 13.10 20.30 9.67
C SER A 457 14.38 20.68 10.44
N TRP A 458 14.89 19.77 11.27
CA TRP A 458 16.32 19.72 11.72
C TRP A 458 16.89 18.30 11.89
N ILE A 459 16.07 17.25 11.76
CA ILE A 459 16.46 15.86 12.08
C ILE A 459 17.46 15.31 11.04
N PHE A 460 17.36 15.71 9.77
CA PHE A 460 18.24 15.21 8.69
C PHE A 460 19.74 15.50 8.96
N LEU A 461 20.07 16.71 9.41
CA LEU A 461 21.46 17.12 9.70
C LEU A 461 22.02 16.52 10.99
N CYS A 462 21.15 15.98 11.85
CA CYS A 462 21.52 15.45 13.17
C CYS A 462 21.67 13.93 13.20
N ILE A 463 21.20 13.19 12.18
CA ILE A 463 21.46 11.74 12.09
C ILE A 463 22.93 11.56 11.71
N ARG A 464 23.77 11.45 12.74
CA ARG A 464 25.20 11.22 12.57
C ARG A 464 25.40 9.80 12.09
N THR A 465 26.48 9.55 11.38
CA THR A 465 26.92 8.19 11.03
C THR A 465 26.95 7.28 12.26
N LEU A 466 27.24 7.84 13.45
CA LEU A 466 27.22 7.13 14.73
C LEU A 466 25.82 6.63 15.13
N ASP A 467 24.75 7.38 14.84
CA ASP A 467 23.37 6.97 15.16
C ASP A 467 22.91 5.86 14.22
N VAL A 468 23.35 5.91 12.96
CA VAL A 468 23.15 4.83 11.98
C VAL A 468 23.94 3.59 12.37
N ILE A 469 25.19 3.75 12.82
CA ILE A 469 26.01 2.64 13.33
C ILE A 469 25.39 2.04 14.59
N LEU A 470 24.90 2.85 15.53
CA LEU A 470 24.21 2.37 16.74
C LEU A 470 22.92 1.62 16.39
N ALA A 471 22.15 2.10 15.41
CA ALA A 471 21.01 1.36 14.88
C ALA A 471 21.48 0.01 14.29
N ILE A 472 22.46 0.01 13.39
CA ILE A 472 23.02 -1.22 12.81
C ILE A 472 23.51 -2.19 13.90
N CYS A 473 24.22 -1.72 14.92
CA CYS A 473 24.69 -2.53 16.05
C CYS A 473 23.54 -3.06 16.92
N GLN A 474 22.46 -2.30 17.12
CA GLN A 474 21.26 -2.81 17.81
C GLN A 474 20.58 -3.94 17.01
N MET A 475 20.81 -3.97 15.70
CA MET A 475 20.15 -4.86 14.76
C MET A 475 21.02 -6.07 14.37
N GLU A 476 22.30 -6.12 14.79
CA GLU A 476 23.25 -7.21 14.48
C GLU A 476 22.71 -8.61 14.76
N ASN A 477 21.98 -8.78 15.87
CA ASN A 477 21.36 -10.07 16.21
C ASN A 477 20.28 -10.51 15.21
N ASP A 478 19.63 -9.57 14.53
CA ASP A 478 18.61 -9.86 13.54
C ASP A 478 19.23 -10.05 12.14
N PHE A 479 20.34 -9.36 11.83
CA PHE A 479 21.15 -9.62 10.63
C PHE A 479 21.68 -11.05 10.57
N CYS A 480 22.34 -11.52 11.65
CA CYS A 480 22.92 -12.86 11.68
C CYS A 480 21.87 -13.98 11.55
N LYS A 481 20.65 -13.77 12.08
CA LYS A 481 19.55 -14.75 11.96
C LYS A 481 18.99 -14.86 10.55
N LEU A 482 19.15 -13.82 9.74
CA LEU A 482 18.62 -13.73 8.38
C LEU A 482 19.67 -14.04 7.31
N GLY A 483 20.89 -14.39 7.73
CA GLY A 483 22.00 -14.73 6.82
C GLY A 483 22.51 -13.53 6.01
N PHE A 484 22.40 -12.33 6.57
CA PHE A 484 22.94 -11.09 6.00
C PHE A 484 24.36 -10.78 6.48
#